data_AF-A0A3B0VJJ8-F1
#
_entry.id   AF-A0A3B0VJJ8-F1
#
_cell.length_a   1.000
_cell.length_b   1.000
_cell.length_c   1.000
_cell.angle_alpha   90.00
_cell.angle_beta   90.00
_cell.angle_gamma   90.00
#
_symmetry.space_group_name_H-M   'P 1'
#
loop_
_entity.id
_entity.type
_entity.pdbx_description
1 polymer ?
#
loop_
_entity_poly.entity_id
_entity_poly.type
_entity_poly.pdbx_seq_one_letter_code
_entity_poly.pdbx_strand_id
1 'polypeptide(L)'
;MIAANANLPLNQLSEKEYKRRIRAWALYDWANSAFATTILAAVLPAYYSSVAGSTLPSAATATQYWSITLSISVFIVALLSPILGTVSDIMRGKKKFLSIFVAIGVIGTGLLFLIDTGDWLLASVFFVIGRIGFGAANVFY
;
A
#
# COMPACT_ATOMS: atom_id res chain seq x y z
N MET A 1 30.48 2.65 12.22
CA MET A 1 30.00 1.65 13.20
C MET A 1 28.54 1.21 13.06
N ILE A 2 27.65 1.94 12.37
CA ILE A 2 26.21 1.57 12.28
C ILE A 2 25.93 0.39 11.30
N ALA A 3 26.78 0.21 10.28
CA ALA A 3 26.57 -0.82 9.25
C ALA A 3 26.81 -2.28 9.72
N ALA A 4 27.65 -2.49 10.75
CA ALA A 4 28.00 -3.84 11.23
C ALA A 4 26.82 -4.58 11.90
N ASN A 5 25.90 -3.82 12.53
CA ASN A 5 24.79 -4.42 13.27
C ASN A 5 23.59 -4.82 12.40
N ALA A 6 23.51 -4.35 11.15
CA ALA A 6 22.33 -4.58 10.31
C ALA A 6 22.07 -6.07 10.01
N ASN A 7 23.14 -6.88 9.99
CA ASN A 7 23.11 -8.29 9.59
C ASN A 7 23.29 -9.28 10.76
N LEU A 8 23.39 -8.80 12.00
CA LEU A 8 23.48 -9.70 13.16
C LEU A 8 22.13 -10.42 13.37
N PRO A 9 22.15 -11.75 13.61
CA PRO A 9 20.95 -12.48 13.99
C PRO A 9 20.38 -11.94 15.30
N LEU A 10 19.06 -12.03 15.48
CA LEU A 10 18.34 -11.35 16.56
C LEU A 10 18.86 -11.70 17.96
N ASN A 11 19.37 -12.93 18.15
CA ASN A 11 19.95 -13.43 19.41
C ASN A 11 21.33 -12.84 19.75
N GLN A 12 21.95 -12.07 18.85
CA GLN A 12 23.24 -11.40 19.06
C GLN A 12 23.09 -9.87 19.17
N LEU A 13 21.87 -9.34 19.13
CA LEU A 13 21.61 -7.91 19.30
C LEU A 13 21.59 -7.54 20.78
N SER A 14 22.00 -6.32 21.10
CA SER A 14 21.71 -5.77 22.42
C SER A 14 20.19 -5.68 22.65
N GLU A 15 19.75 -5.84 23.89
CA GLU A 15 18.35 -5.71 24.30
C GLU A 15 17.67 -4.45 23.73
N LYS A 16 18.41 -3.33 23.74
CA LYS A 16 17.93 -2.04 23.19
C LYS A 16 17.70 -2.11 21.68
N GLU A 17 18.63 -2.70 20.93
CA GLU A 17 18.53 -2.83 19.47
C GLU A 17 17.43 -3.81 19.07
N TYR A 18 17.32 -4.93 19.78
CA TYR A 18 16.25 -5.91 19.61
C TYR A 18 14.86 -5.28 19.78
N LYS A 19 14.62 -4.59 20.90
CA LYS A 19 13.36 -3.88 21.17
C LYS A 19 13.06 -2.80 20.14
N ARG A 20 14.07 -2.07 19.67
CA ARG A 20 13.90 -1.05 18.62
C ARG A 20 13.42 -1.67 17.31
N ARG A 21 13.99 -2.80 16.89
CA ARG A 21 13.60 -3.49 15.66
C ARG A 21 12.19 -4.04 15.72
N ILE A 22 11.82 -4.68 16.84
CA ILE A 22 10.45 -5.19 17.03
C ILE A 22 9.44 -4.05 16.95
N ARG A 23 9.69 -2.94 17.65
CA ARG A 23 8.79 -1.77 17.61
C ARG A 23 8.66 -1.20 16.20
N ALA A 24 9.75 -1.14 15.43
CA ALA A 24 9.70 -0.64 14.06
C ALA A 24 8.81 -1.51 13.15
N TRP A 25 8.93 -2.84 13.23
CA TRP A 25 8.09 -3.75 12.44
C TRP A 25 6.65 -3.78 12.94
N ALA A 26 6.41 -3.75 14.26
CA ALA A 26 5.06 -3.68 14.83
C ALA A 26 4.34 -2.37 14.44
N LEU A 27 5.06 -1.24 14.41
CA LEU A 27 4.49 0.02 13.93
C LEU A 27 4.17 -0.02 12.43
N TYR A 28 4.99 -0.71 11.64
CA TYR A 28 4.72 -0.91 10.21
C TYR A 28 3.46 -1.76 9.99
N ASP A 29 3.31 -2.85 10.73
CA ASP A 29 2.11 -3.71 10.72
C ASP A 29 0.84 -2.93 11.09
N TRP A 30 0.95 -2.10 12.13
CA TRP A 30 -0.13 -1.21 12.55
C TRP A 30 -0.49 -0.19 11.46
N ALA A 31 0.51 0.42 10.81
CA ALA A 31 0.27 1.36 9.70
C ALA A 31 -0.40 0.68 8.50
N ASN A 32 -0.01 -0.56 8.18
CA ASN A 32 -0.66 -1.35 7.14
C ASN A 32 -2.15 -1.58 7.42
N SER A 33 -2.51 -1.80 8.68
CA SER A 33 -3.92 -1.95 9.09
C SER A 33 -4.75 -0.68 8.82
N ALA A 34 -4.16 0.51 8.95
CA ALA A 34 -4.84 1.76 8.63
C ALA A 34 -5.20 1.85 7.13
N PHE A 35 -4.28 1.48 6.24
CA PHE A 35 -4.59 1.44 4.80
C PHE A 35 -5.69 0.41 4.49
N ALA A 36 -5.58 -0.81 5.04
CA ALA A 36 -6.57 -1.85 4.79
C ALA A 36 -7.98 -1.46 5.28
N THR A 37 -8.08 -0.87 6.47
CA THR A 37 -9.39 -0.52 7.05
C THR A 37 -9.96 0.76 6.45
N THR A 38 -9.17 1.82 6.31
CA THR A 38 -9.65 3.11 5.80
C THR A 38 -9.80 3.11 4.28
N ILE A 39 -8.76 2.70 3.55
CA ILE A 39 -8.73 2.82 2.09
C ILE A 39 -9.43 1.64 1.42
N LEU A 40 -9.27 0.41 1.89
CA LEU A 40 -9.90 -0.73 1.21
C LEU A 40 -11.32 -1.01 1.69
N ALA A 41 -11.57 -0.94 3.00
CA ALA A 41 -12.79 -1.46 3.58
C ALA A 41 -13.87 -0.40 3.81
N ALA A 42 -13.53 0.75 4.41
CA ALA A 42 -14.53 1.64 4.97
C ALA A 42 -14.73 2.95 4.19
N VAL A 43 -13.67 3.76 4.05
CA VAL A 43 -13.82 5.17 3.66
C VAL A 43 -13.83 5.33 2.14
N LEU A 44 -12.82 4.81 1.44
CA LEU A 44 -12.71 5.06 0.01
C LEU A 44 -13.85 4.44 -0.82
N PRO A 45 -14.36 3.22 -0.55
CA PRO A 45 -15.51 2.69 -1.29
C PRO A 45 -16.75 3.60 -1.17
N ALA A 46 -17.03 4.10 0.04
CA ALA A 46 -18.15 5.01 0.27
C ALA A 46 -17.91 6.35 -0.42
N TYR A 47 -16.72 6.93 -0.27
CA TYR A 47 -16.30 8.18 -0.93
C TYR A 47 -16.36 8.09 -2.46
N TYR A 48 -15.91 6.96 -3.02
CA TYR A 48 -15.94 6.72 -4.45
C TYR A 48 -17.37 6.76 -4.98
N SER A 49 -18.32 6.15 -4.27
CA SER A 49 -19.72 6.14 -4.67
C SER A 49 -20.39 7.50 -4.50
N SER A 50 -20.17 8.18 -3.37
CA SER A 50 -20.90 9.40 -3.01
C SER A 50 -20.31 10.70 -3.55
N VAL A 51 -19.00 10.75 -3.79
CA VAL A 51 -18.29 11.98 -4.21
C VAL A 51 -17.72 11.79 -5.62
N ALA A 52 -16.77 10.87 -5.78
CA ALA A 52 -16.04 10.72 -7.04
C ALA A 52 -16.96 10.25 -8.18
N GLY A 53 -17.87 9.33 -7.90
CA GLY A 53 -18.83 8.75 -8.85
C GLY A 53 -20.20 9.43 -8.85
N SER A 54 -20.36 10.58 -8.19
CA SER A 54 -21.66 11.25 -8.03
C SER A 54 -22.33 11.66 -9.34
N THR A 55 -21.55 11.87 -10.40
CA THR A 55 -22.04 12.19 -11.75
C THR A 55 -22.41 10.95 -12.57
N LEU A 56 -22.19 9.75 -12.04
CA LEU A 56 -22.56 8.51 -12.71
C LEU A 56 -24.07 8.26 -12.64
N PRO A 57 -24.64 7.50 -13.60
CA PRO A 57 -26.09 7.32 -13.72
C PRO A 57 -26.78 6.72 -12.48
N SER A 58 -26.05 5.98 -11.65
CA SER A 58 -26.59 5.39 -10.42
C SER A 58 -25.46 5.00 -9.45
N ALA A 59 -25.81 4.86 -8.17
CA ALA A 59 -24.92 4.29 -7.15
C ALA A 59 -24.46 2.86 -7.49
N ALA A 60 -25.29 2.09 -8.20
CA ALA A 60 -24.92 0.76 -8.69
C ALA A 60 -23.79 0.84 -9.73
N THR A 61 -23.85 1.81 -10.64
CA THR A 61 -22.79 2.07 -11.63
C THR A 61 -21.49 2.51 -10.95
N ALA A 62 -21.55 3.40 -9.96
CA ALA A 62 -20.38 3.83 -9.20
C ALA A 62 -19.74 2.66 -8.43
N THR A 63 -20.56 1.79 -7.83
CA THR A 63 -20.09 0.56 -7.16
C THR A 63 -19.44 -0.40 -8.15
N GLN A 64 -20.02 -0.59 -9.33
CA GLN A 64 -19.44 -1.42 -10.39
C GLN A 64 -18.06 -0.89 -10.81
N TYR A 65 -17.92 0.42 -11.01
CA TYR A 65 -16.64 1.03 -11.40
C TYR A 65 -15.59 0.94 -10.30
N TRP A 66 -16.01 1.08 -9.04
CA TRP A 66 -15.15 0.79 -7.89
C TRP A 66 -14.67 -0.67 -7.90
N SER A 67 -15.57 -1.64 -8.10
CA SER A 67 -15.21 -3.06 -8.16
C SER A 67 -14.27 -3.40 -9.32
N ILE A 68 -14.47 -2.80 -10.49
CA ILE A 68 -13.57 -2.94 -11.64
C ILE A 68 -12.20 -2.36 -11.30
N THR A 69 -12.16 -1.16 -10.72
CA THR A 69 -10.93 -0.48 -10.30
C THR A 69 -10.15 -1.34 -9.31
N LEU A 70 -10.85 -1.86 -8.28
CA LEU A 70 -10.26 -2.78 -7.31
C LEU A 70 -9.70 -4.01 -8.02
N SER A 71 -10.47 -4.65 -8.90
CA SER A 71 -10.05 -5.86 -9.62
C SER A 71 -8.79 -5.63 -10.45
N ILE A 72 -8.74 -4.53 -11.22
CA ILE A 72 -7.56 -4.12 -11.99
C ILE A 72 -6.35 -3.96 -11.07
N SER A 73 -6.51 -3.26 -9.94
CA SER A 73 -5.42 -3.02 -9.00
C SER A 73 -4.85 -4.33 -8.43
N VAL A 74 -5.71 -5.28 -8.04
CA VAL A 74 -5.26 -6.56 -7.48
C VAL A 74 -4.64 -7.44 -8.55
N PHE A 75 -5.17 -7.40 -9.79
CA PHE A 75 -4.60 -8.10 -10.93
C PHE A 75 -3.18 -7.60 -11.25
N ILE A 76 -2.96 -6.28 -11.27
CA ILE A 76 -1.61 -5.71 -11.47
C ILE A 76 -0.66 -6.19 -10.35
N VAL A 77 -1.09 -6.10 -9.09
CA VAL A 77 -0.28 -6.59 -7.96
C VAL A 77 0.02 -8.08 -8.10
N ALA A 78 -0.96 -8.90 -8.49
CA ALA A 78 -0.77 -10.34 -8.67
C ALA A 78 0.29 -10.66 -9.75
N LEU A 79 0.33 -9.88 -10.84
CA LEU A 79 1.37 -10.03 -11.87
C LEU A 79 2.75 -9.55 -11.40
N LEU A 80 2.81 -8.50 -10.58
CA LEU A 80 4.06 -7.97 -10.05
C LEU A 80 4.65 -8.87 -8.94
N SER A 81 3.81 -9.54 -8.16
CA SER A 81 4.22 -10.31 -6.97
C SER A 81 5.30 -11.37 -7.25
N PRO A 82 5.23 -12.23 -8.30
CA PRO A 82 6.30 -13.20 -8.58
C PRO A 82 7.64 -12.54 -8.91
N ILE A 83 7.61 -11.43 -9.65
CA ILE A 83 8.81 -10.67 -10.04
C ILE A 83 9.44 -10.05 -8.80
N LEU A 84 8.64 -9.34 -8.00
CA LEU A 84 9.09 -8.71 -6.77
C LEU A 84 9.52 -9.73 -5.72
N GLY A 85 8.88 -10.90 -5.66
CA GLY A 85 9.26 -12.01 -4.80
C GLY A 85 10.65 -12.54 -5.16
N THR A 86 10.91 -12.78 -6.45
CA THR A 86 12.23 -13.16 -6.95
C THR A 86 13.30 -12.12 -6.59
N VAL A 87 12.97 -10.82 -6.73
CA VAL A 87 13.85 -9.72 -6.31
C VAL A 87 14.09 -9.74 -4.79
N SER A 88 13.06 -10.01 -3.99
CA SER A 88 13.15 -10.13 -2.52
C SER A 88 14.08 -11.27 -2.11
N ASP A 89 14.04 -12.40 -2.82
CA ASP A 89 14.85 -13.58 -2.49
C ASP A 89 16.33 -13.39 -2.84
N ILE A 90 16.63 -12.69 -3.94
CA ILE A 90 18.00 -12.53 -4.44
C ILE A 90 18.68 -11.29 -3.84
N MET A 91 17.96 -10.19 -3.59
CA MET A 91 18.58 -8.93 -3.17
C MET A 91 18.83 -8.82 -1.66
N ARG A 92 20.07 -8.47 -1.31
CA ARG A 92 20.45 -8.01 0.03
C ARG A 92 20.07 -6.53 0.22
N GLY A 93 18.78 -6.24 0.41
CA GLY A 93 18.33 -4.84 0.52
C GLY A 93 16.84 -4.58 0.69
N LYS A 94 16.06 -5.53 1.24
CA LYS A 94 14.58 -5.48 1.33
C LYS A 94 14.01 -4.16 1.84
N LYS A 95 14.68 -3.53 2.83
CA LYS A 95 14.26 -2.25 3.41
C LYS A 95 14.21 -1.09 2.40
N LYS A 96 15.11 -1.04 1.41
CA LYS A 96 15.12 0.04 0.41
C LYS A 96 13.90 -0.07 -0.51
N PHE A 97 13.58 -1.28 -0.97
CA PHE A 97 12.40 -1.53 -1.78
C PHE A 97 11.11 -1.30 -1.00
N LEU A 98 11.07 -1.78 0.25
CA LEU A 98 9.99 -1.48 1.18
C LEU A 98 9.72 0.03 1.23
N SER A 99 10.75 0.86 1.48
CA SER A 99 10.59 2.32 1.53
C SER A 99 10.10 2.94 0.23
N ILE A 100 10.54 2.45 -0.94
CA ILE A 100 10.09 2.95 -2.24
C ILE A 100 8.59 2.66 -2.43
N PHE A 101 8.16 1.43 -2.18
CA PHE A 101 6.76 1.04 -2.38
C PHE A 101 5.82 1.68 -1.34
N VAL A 102 6.29 1.87 -0.11
CA VAL A 102 5.60 2.71 0.88
C VAL A 102 5.43 4.13 0.38
N ALA A 103 6.47 4.74 -0.18
CA ALA A 103 6.37 6.10 -0.72
C ALA A 103 5.35 6.19 -1.87
N ILE A 104 5.33 5.19 -2.78
CA ILE A 104 4.31 5.09 -3.84
C ILE A 104 2.91 4.99 -3.22
N GLY A 105 2.74 4.15 -2.20
CA GLY A 105 1.47 3.98 -1.48
C GLY A 105 0.99 5.28 -0.84
N VAL A 106 1.89 5.99 -0.14
CA VAL A 106 1.61 7.28 0.51
C VAL A 106 1.27 8.35 -0.51
N ILE A 107 2.02 8.46 -1.60
CA ILE A 107 1.76 9.44 -2.65
C ILE A 107 0.42 9.16 -3.32
N GLY A 108 0.15 7.92 -3.73
CA GLY A 108 -1.12 7.54 -4.35
C GLY A 108 -2.32 7.82 -3.45
N THR A 109 -2.18 7.53 -2.15
CA THR A 109 -3.24 7.83 -1.17
C THR A 109 -3.38 9.33 -0.91
N GLY A 110 -2.27 10.06 -0.80
CA GLY A 110 -2.27 11.51 -0.59
C GLY A 110 -2.87 12.28 -1.76
N LEU A 111 -2.68 11.80 -3.00
CA LEU A 111 -3.28 12.38 -4.20
C LEU A 111 -4.81 12.26 -4.21
N LEU A 112 -5.41 11.34 -3.45
CA LEU A 112 -6.87 11.26 -3.32
C LEU A 112 -7.48 12.52 -2.70
N PHE A 113 -6.69 13.33 -1.98
CA PHE A 113 -7.12 14.63 -1.49
C PHE A 113 -7.52 15.60 -2.60
N LEU A 114 -7.00 15.42 -3.81
CA LEU A 114 -7.25 16.30 -4.96
C LEU A 114 -8.50 15.91 -5.77
N ILE A 115 -9.24 14.88 -5.34
CA ILE A 115 -10.41 14.38 -6.07
C ILE A 115 -11.62 15.25 -5.76
N ASP A 116 -12.20 15.84 -6.81
CA ASP A 116 -13.45 16.57 -6.73
C ASP A 116 -14.66 15.72 -7.13
N THR A 117 -15.84 16.35 -7.08
CA THR A 117 -17.13 15.72 -7.37
C THR A 117 -17.19 15.30 -8.85
N GLY A 118 -17.34 14.01 -9.11
CA GLY A 118 -17.42 13.45 -10.46
C GLY A 118 -16.10 12.91 -11.04
N ASP A 119 -14.98 13.06 -10.32
CA ASP A 119 -13.65 12.62 -10.76
C ASP A 119 -13.37 11.11 -10.51
N TRP A 120 -14.34 10.24 -10.79
CA TRP A 120 -14.24 8.80 -10.55
C TRP A 120 -13.02 8.15 -11.21
N LEU A 121 -12.66 8.59 -12.44
CA LEU A 121 -11.54 8.01 -13.17
C LEU A 121 -10.20 8.39 -12.52
N LEU A 122 -10.05 9.64 -12.09
CA LEU A 122 -8.84 10.10 -11.41
C LEU A 122 -8.70 9.43 -10.04
N ALA A 123 -9.82 9.29 -9.32
CA ALA A 123 -9.88 8.54 -8.06
C ALA A 123 -9.44 7.08 -8.26
N SER A 124 -9.88 6.44 -9.34
CA SER A 124 -9.45 5.09 -9.70
C SER A 124 -7.95 5.00 -9.96
N VAL A 125 -7.37 5.94 -10.71
CA VAL A 125 -5.94 5.95 -11.02
C VAL A 125 -5.10 6.12 -9.74
N PHE A 126 -5.43 7.10 -8.91
CA PHE A 126 -4.71 7.33 -7.65
C PHE A 126 -4.85 6.17 -6.68
N PHE A 127 -6.04 5.58 -6.58
CA PHE A 127 -6.24 4.35 -5.81
C PHE A 127 -5.37 3.20 -6.33
N VAL A 128 -5.32 2.97 -7.65
CA VAL A 128 -4.51 1.90 -8.25
C VAL A 128 -3.03 2.11 -7.91
N ILE A 129 -2.51 3.33 -8.01
CA ILE A 129 -1.13 3.67 -7.61
C ILE A 129 -0.91 3.34 -6.13
N GLY A 130 -1.80 3.82 -5.26
CA GLY A 130 -1.74 3.56 -3.82
C GLY A 130 -1.76 2.06 -3.49
N ARG A 131 -2.63 1.31 -4.17
CA ARG A 131 -2.81 -0.13 -3.98
C ARG A 131 -1.62 -0.94 -4.49
N ILE A 132 -1.00 -0.54 -5.60
CA ILE A 132 0.26 -1.14 -6.07
C ILE A 132 1.36 -0.91 -5.05
N GLY A 133 1.52 0.32 -4.54
CA GLY A 133 2.48 0.64 -3.49
C GLY A 133 2.30 -0.23 -2.24
N PHE A 134 1.09 -0.31 -1.72
CA PHE A 134 0.77 -1.16 -0.56
C PHE A 134 1.02 -2.65 -0.84
N GLY A 135 0.55 -3.16 -1.98
CA GLY A 135 0.68 -4.58 -2.33
C GLY A 135 2.13 -5.00 -2.54
N ALA A 136 2.91 -4.19 -3.25
CA ALA A 136 4.32 -4.43 -3.49
C ALA A 136 5.17 -4.28 -2.22
N ALA A 137 4.86 -3.31 -1.35
CA ALA A 137 5.55 -3.15 -0.07
C ALA A 137 5.42 -4.41 0.81
N ASN A 138 4.25 -5.06 0.81
CA ASN A 138 4.03 -6.31 1.54
C ASN A 138 4.84 -7.51 1.05
N VAL A 139 5.40 -7.46 -0.17
CA VAL A 139 6.34 -8.50 -0.65
C VAL A 139 7.72 -8.39 0.00
N PHE A 140 8.06 -7.19 0.50
CA PHE A 140 9.36 -6.90 1.14
C PHE A 140 9.28 -6.76 2.67
N TYR A 141 8.07 -6.75 3.23
CA TYR A 141 7.80 -6.83 4.67
C TYR A 141 8.07 -8.25 5.16
#